data_AF-A0A9E4VKS1-F1
#
_entry.id   AF-A0A9E4VKS1-F1
#
_cell.length_a   1.000
_cell.length_b   1.000
_cell.length_c   1.000
_cell.angle_alpha   90.00
_cell.angle_beta   90.00
_cell.angle_gamma   90.00
#
_symmetry.space_group_name_H-M   'P 1'
#
loop_
_entity.id
_entity.type
_entity.pdbx_description
1 polymer ?
#
loop_
_entity_poly.entity_id
_entity_poly.type
_entity_poly.pdbx_seq_one_letter_code
_entity_poly.pdbx_strand_id
1 'polypeptide(L)' 'GSSGFPHINPRRRGADEALKPNQVLAVECYFGEVGSPLAVKLEEVICVRDGPPELLTCNVPFDETLAP' A
#
# COMPACT_ATOMS: atom_id res chain seq x y z
N GLY A 1 -12.27 -2.86 -9.19
CA GLY A 1 -13.04 -1.59 -9.13
C GLY A 1 -12.10 -0.52 -8.63
N SER A 2 -12.10 0.66 -9.24
CA SER A 2 -11.38 1.83 -8.71
C SER A 2 -12.09 2.25 -7.43
N SER A 3 -11.39 2.28 -6.30
CA SER A 3 -11.92 2.59 -4.96
C SER A 3 -12.41 4.04 -4.80
N GLY A 4 -12.43 4.85 -5.86
CA GLY A 4 -12.82 6.27 -5.81
C GLY A 4 -11.76 7.18 -5.20
N PHE A 5 -10.67 6.63 -4.66
CA PHE A 5 -9.55 7.40 -4.13
C PHE A 5 -8.55 7.80 -5.24
N PRO A 6 -7.87 8.95 -5.09
CA PRO A 6 -6.81 9.35 -6.00
C PRO A 6 -5.69 8.30 -5.94
N HIS A 7 -5.53 7.55 -7.03
CA HIS A 7 -4.51 6.52 -7.19
C HIS A 7 -3.48 6.97 -8.20
N ILE A 8 -2.22 6.59 -7.98
CA ILE A 8 -1.16 6.80 -8.96
C ILE A 8 -1.42 5.85 -10.13
N ASN A 9 -1.55 6.40 -11.33
CA ASN A 9 -1.65 5.62 -12.55
C ASN A 9 -0.26 5.55 -13.22
N PRO A 10 0.50 4.46 -13.01
CA PRO A 10 1.86 4.34 -13.55
C PRO A 10 1.88 4.23 -15.09
N ARG A 11 0.74 4.04 -15.75
CA ARG A 11 0.64 4.07 -17.22
C ARG A 11 0.52 5.49 -17.79
N ARG A 12 0.30 6.51 -16.96
CA ARG A 12 0.11 7.91 -17.39
C ARG A 12 1.33 8.80 -17.14
N ARG A 13 2.22 8.45 -16.21
CA ARG A 13 3.48 9.13 -15.92
C ARG A 13 4.50 8.10 -15.41
N GLY A 14 5.78 8.32 -15.68
CA GLY A 14 6.85 7.53 -15.07
C GLY A 14 6.77 7.61 -13.54
N ALA A 15 7.15 6.55 -12.82
CA ALA A 15 7.06 6.48 -11.36
C ALA A 15 7.75 7.68 -10.68
N ASP A 16 8.91 8.09 -11.21
CA ASP A 16 9.72 9.20 -10.68
C ASP A 16 9.07 10.58 -10.87
N GLU A 17 8.18 10.74 -11.86
CA GLU A 17 7.42 11.97 -12.07
C GLU A 17 6.08 11.98 -11.31
N ALA A 18 5.64 10.81 -10.84
CA ALA A 18 4.34 10.62 -10.21
C ALA A 18 4.39 10.88 -8.70
N LEU A 19 5.53 10.64 -8.06
CA LEU A 19 5.73 10.78 -6.62
C LEU A 19 6.44 12.09 -6.27
N LYS A 20 5.92 12.80 -5.26
CA LYS A 20 6.46 14.05 -4.74
C LYS A 20 6.57 13.97 -3.22
N PRO A 21 7.60 14.59 -2.60
CA PRO A 21 7.72 14.65 -1.16
C PRO A 21 6.46 15.20 -0.48
N ASN A 22 6.13 14.67 0.70
CA ASN A 22 4.95 14.97 1.50
C ASN A 22 3.61 14.47 0.93
N GLN A 23 3.61 13.67 -0.14
CA GLN A 23 2.43 12.90 -0.51
C GLN A 23 2.21 11.75 0.47
N VAL A 24 0.95 11.50 0.80
CA VAL A 24 0.54 10.37 1.64
C VAL A 24 -0.10 9.31 0.75
N LEU A 25 0.35 8.07 0.89
CA LEU A 25 -0.11 6.93 0.09
C LEU A 25 -0.45 5.75 0.99
N ALA A 26 -1.48 5.00 0.61
CA ALA A 26 -1.69 3.64 1.11
C ALA A 26 -0.94 2.66 0.21
N VAL A 27 -0.15 1.77 0.82
CA VAL A 27 0.47 0.63 0.18
C VAL A 27 -0.35 -0.60 0.58
N GLU A 28 -1.04 -1.17 -0.39
CA GLU A 28 -1.96 -2.29 -0.17
C GLU A 28 -1.41 -3.58 -0.79
N CYS A 29 -1.52 -4.69 -0.06
CA CYS A 29 -1.20 -6.04 -0.54
C CYS A 29 -2.42 -6.94 -0.38
N TYR A 30 -2.80 -7.61 -1.47
CA TYR A 30 -3.89 -8.59 -1.49
C TYR A 30 -3.30 -9.95 -1.87
N PHE A 31 -3.53 -10.97 -1.04
CA PHE A 31 -3.07 -12.32 -1.29
C PHE A 31 -4.19 -13.33 -1.07
N GLY A 32 -4.44 -14.17 -2.06
CA GLY A 32 -5.45 -15.22 -2.00
C GLY A 32 -5.48 -16.03 -3.29
N GLU A 33 -6.02 -17.24 -3.21
CA GLU A 33 -6.16 -18.14 -4.35
C GLU A 33 -7.54 -18.05 -4.98
N VAL A 34 -7.62 -18.21 -6.30
CA VAL A 34 -8.91 -18.19 -7.01
C VAL A 34 -9.79 -19.34 -6.52
N GLY A 35 -10.99 -18.99 -6.04
CA GLY A 35 -11.95 -19.96 -5.51
C GLY A 35 -11.75 -20.34 -4.04
N SER A 36 -10.67 -19.89 -3.40
CA SER A 36 -10.51 -20.02 -1.95
C SER A 36 -11.51 -19.11 -1.23
N PRO A 37 -12.12 -19.56 -0.11
CA PRO A 37 -12.94 -18.69 0.74
C PRO A 37 -12.09 -17.74 1.61
N LEU A 38 -10.76 -17.91 1.62
CA LEU A 38 -9.84 -17.15 2.46
C LEU A 38 -8.88 -16.32 1.61
N ALA A 39 -8.69 -15.05 2.01
CA ALA A 39 -7.69 -14.13 1.47
C ALA A 39 -7.21 -13.20 2.60
N VAL A 40 -6.01 -12.66 2.43
CA VAL A 40 -5.39 -11.69 3.33
C VAL A 40 -5.25 -10.36 2.59
N LYS A 41 -5.60 -9.27 3.28
CA LYS A 41 -5.27 -7.90 2.86
C LYS A 41 -4.42 -7.24 3.94
N LEU A 42 -3.26 -6.74 3.55
CA LEU A 42 -2.43 -5.87 4.38
C LEU A 42 -2.42 -4.46 3.79
N GLU A 43 -2.34 -3.45 4.65
CA GLU A 43 -2.28 -2.05 4.24
C GLU A 43 -1.43 -1.25 5.22
N GLU A 44 -0.53 -0.44 4.68
CA GLU A 44 0.23 0.55 5.43
C GLU A 44 0.10 1.93 4.78
N VAL A 45 0.06 2.97 5.60
CA VAL A 45 0.06 4.36 5.14
C VAL A 45 1.47 4.93 5.29
N ILE A 46 2.01 5.50 4.22
CA ILE A 46 3.35 6.09 4.19
C ILE A 46 3.30 7.54 3.73
N CYS A 47 4.30 8.31 4.15
CA CYS A 47 4.63 9.62 3.60
C CYS A 47 5.84 9.50 2.68
N VAL A 48 5.72 10.03 1.46
CA VAL A 48 6.82 10.12 0.50
C VAL A 48 7.85 11.12 1.02
N ARG A 49 9.13 10.71 1.02
CA ARG A 49 10.29 11.53 1.37
C ARG A 49 11.30 11.47 0.21
N ASP A 50 12.29 12.36 0.20
CA ASP A 50 13.39 12.31 -0.78
C ASP A 50 14.30 11.07 -0.57
N GLY A 51 14.21 10.45 0.60
CA GLY A 51 14.88 9.20 0.96
C GLY A 51 13.89 8.07 1.26
N PRO A 52 14.17 7.20 2.24
CA PRO A 52 13.22 6.16 2.65
C PRO A 52 11.86 6.77 3.04
N PRO A 53 10.74 6.12 2.67
CA PRO A 53 9.42 6.59 3.06
C PRO A 53 9.26 6.54 4.58
N GLU A 54 8.50 7.48 5.12
CA GLU A 54 8.14 7.48 6.53
C GLU A 54 6.84 6.69 6.71
N LEU A 55 6.86 5.70 7.60
CA LEU A 55 5.66 4.97 7.97
C LEU A 55 4.76 5.83 8.86
N LEU A 56 3.51 6.05 8.44
CA LEU A 56 2.50 6.81 9.18
C LEU A 56 1.49 5.90 9.89
N THR A 57 1.40 4.62 9.51
CA THR A 57 0.58 3.64 10.23
C THR A 57 1.03 3.58 11.69
N CYS A 58 0.07 3.50 12.62
CA CYS A 58 0.40 3.11 13.99
C CYS A 58 1.11 1.74 13.96
N ASN A 59 2.05 1.48 14.88
CA ASN A 59 2.71 0.17 15.03
C ASN A 59 1.70 -0.90 15.49
N VAL A 60 0.72 -1.21 14.65
CA VAL A 60 -0.23 -2.28 14.83
C VAL A 60 0.49 -3.55 14.40
N PRO A 61 0.77 -4.48 15.32
CA PRO A 61 1.42 -5.72 14.96
C PRO A 61 0.52 -6.52 14.01
N PHE A 62 1.15 -7.25 13.09
CA PHE A 62 0.44 -8.25 12.31
C PHE A 62 -0.03 -9.39 13.21
N ASP A 63 -1.06 -10.11 12.76
CA ASP A 63 -1.57 -11.27 13.49
C ASP A 63 -0.51 -12.40 13.49
N GLU A 64 0.05 -12.67 14.67
CA GLU A 64 1.09 -13.68 14.86
C GLU A 64 0.61 -15.10 14.53
N THR A 65 -0.70 -15.35 14.55
CA THR A 65 -1.25 -16.67 14.19
C THR A 65 -1.16 -16.95 12.69
N LEU A 66 -0.85 -15.94 11.88
CA LEU A 66 -0.62 -16.04 10.44
C LEU A 66 0.87 -16.09 10.07
N ALA A 67 1.77 -16.06 11.06
CA ALA A 67 3.21 -16.22 10.84
C ALA A 67 3.55 -17.69 10.48
N PRO A 68 4.62 -17.92 9.68
CA PRO A 68 5.04 -19.26 9.25
C PRO A 68 5.50 -20.18 10.38
#